data_AF-A0A1Q7ZNF5-F1
#
_entry.id   AF-A0A1Q7ZNF5-F1
#
_cell.length_a   1.000
_cell.length_b   1.000
_cell.length_c   1.000
_cell.angle_alpha   90.00
_cell.angle_beta   90.00
_cell.angle_gamma   90.00
#
_symmetry.space_group_name_H-M   'P 1'
#
loop_
_entity.id
_entity.type
_entity.pdbx_description
1 polymer ?
#
loop_
_entity_poly.entity_id
_entity_poly.type
_entity_poly.pdbx_seq_one_letter_code
_entity_poly.pdbx_strand_id
1 'polypeptide(L)' 'MLNKGRFVLKLPKERVDQLVSQRLGVNWGPGPGRLMKEWVAIESTKPSWVELAREAYEFVKEPRS' A
#
# COMPACT_ATOMS: atom_id res chain seq x y z
N MET A 1 4.28 -6.22 4.15
CA MET A 1 5.68 -6.72 4.21
C MET A 1 6.64 -5.56 4.44
N LEU A 2 7.87 -5.80 4.89
CA LEU A 2 8.94 -4.78 4.94
C LEU A 2 9.91 -4.99 3.77
N ASN A 3 10.21 -3.93 3.01
CA ASN A 3 11.17 -3.96 1.90
C ASN A 3 12.07 -2.72 1.99
N LYS A 4 13.39 -2.92 2.16
CA LYS A 4 14.38 -1.84 2.33
C LYS A 4 13.94 -0.78 3.37
N GLY A 5 13.40 -1.24 4.50
CA GLY A 5 12.90 -0.37 5.58
C GLY A 5 11.55 0.30 5.33
N ARG A 6 10.89 0.03 4.20
CA ARG A 6 9.55 0.55 3.88
C ARG A 6 8.47 -0.47 4.18
N PHE A 7 7.37 0.00 4.75
CA PHE A 7 6.19 -0.84 4.95
C PHE A 7 5.36 -0.89 3.68
N VAL A 8 5.38 -2.04 3.01
CA VAL A 8 4.76 -2.27 1.71
C VAL A 8 3.49 -3.10 1.86
N LEU A 9 2.39 -2.62 1.29
CA LEU A 9 1.06 -3.16 1.47
C LEU A 9 0.32 -3.25 0.15
N LYS A 10 -0.64 -4.18 0.08
CA LYS A 10 -1.63 -4.24 -0.99
C LYS A 10 -2.95 -3.68 -0.45
N LEU A 11 -3.50 -2.67 -1.10
CA LEU A 11 -4.73 -1.98 -0.74
C LEU A 11 -5.58 -1.73 -2.00
N PRO A 12 -6.88 -1.41 -1.86
CA PRO A 12 -7.68 -0.94 -2.97
C PRO A 12 -7.00 0.23 -3.69
N LYS A 13 -7.15 0.31 -5.02
CA LYS A 13 -6.49 1.33 -5.84
C LYS A 13 -6.79 2.74 -5.32
N GLU A 14 -8.04 3.00 -4.96
CA GLU A 14 -8.53 4.29 -4.47
C GLU A 14 -7.80 4.69 -3.18
N ARG A 15 -7.54 3.70 -2.31
CA ARG A 15 -6.81 3.90 -1.06
C ARG A 15 -5.32 4.16 -1.31
N VAL A 16 -4.72 3.48 -2.29
CA VAL A 16 -3.35 3.77 -2.74
C VAL A 16 -3.25 5.21 -3.26
N ASP A 17 -4.15 5.61 -4.14
CA ASP A 17 -4.18 6.96 -4.72
C ASP A 17 -4.35 8.04 -3.62
N GLN A 18 -5.18 7.77 -2.61
CA GLN A 18 -5.33 8.65 -1.44
C GLN A 18 -4.02 8.79 -0.65
N LEU A 19 -3.36 7.69 -0.31
CA LEU A 19 -2.10 7.71 0.44
C LEU A 19 -0.98 8.44 -0.33
N VAL A 20 -0.94 8.26 -1.66
CA VAL A 20 0.03 8.93 -2.54
C VAL A 20 -0.27 10.43 -2.64
N SER A 21 -1.53 10.83 -2.86
CA SER A 21 -1.92 12.25 -2.92
C SER A 21 -1.63 13.02 -1.62
N GLN A 22 -1.74 12.34 -0.48
CA GLN A 22 -1.42 12.89 0.84
C GLN A 22 0.07 12.85 1.19
N ARG A 23 0.93 12.34 0.29
CA ARG A 23 2.37 12.15 0.51
C ARG A 23 2.69 11.25 1.72
N LEU A 24 1.83 10.29 1.99
CA LEU A 24 2.02 9.29 3.06
C LEU A 24 2.72 8.02 2.57
N GLY A 25 2.69 7.79 1.25
CA GLY A 25 3.42 6.71 0.60
C GLY A 25 3.59 6.94 -0.90
N VAL A 26 4.25 5.98 -1.55
CA VAL A 26 4.53 5.98 -2.98
C VAL A 26 4.03 4.69 -3.63
N ASN A 27 3.65 4.76 -4.91
CA ASN A 27 3.33 3.57 -5.69
C ASN A 27 4.49 2.57 -5.63
N TRP A 28 4.18 1.30 -5.41
CA TRP A 28 5.17 0.24 -5.34
C TRP A 28 4.98 -0.78 -6.47
N GLY A 29 6.10 -1.32 -6.96
CA GLY A 29 6.11 -2.31 -8.03
C GLY A 29 7.34 -3.23 -7.92
N PRO A 30 7.25 -4.48 -8.41
CA PRO A 30 8.32 -5.47 -8.27
C PRO A 30 9.54 -5.20 -9.17
N GLY A 31 9.52 -4.20 -10.05
CA GLY A 31 10.66 -3.87 -10.90
C GLY A 31 10.43 -2.66 -11.80
N PRO A 32 11.47 -2.23 -12.55
CA PRO A 32 11.37 -1.13 -13.49
C PRO A 32 10.25 -1.36 -14.51
N GLY A 33 9.41 -0.36 -14.74
CA GLY A 33 8.35 -0.40 -15.75
C GLY A 33 7.06 -1.12 -15.35
N ARG A 34 6.96 -1.74 -14.17
CA ARG A 34 5.73 -2.41 -13.70
C ARG A 34 5.23 -1.81 -12.38
N LEU A 35 4.40 -0.78 -12.47
CA LEU A 35 3.62 -0.27 -11.34
C LEU A 35 2.41 -1.17 -11.10
N MET A 36 2.22 -1.62 -9.86
CA MET A 36 0.98 -2.28 -9.46
C MET A 36 0.09 -1.26 -8.78
N LYS A 37 -1.07 -0.98 -9.38
CA LYS A 37 -2.01 0.08 -8.93
C LYS A 37 -2.56 -0.12 -7.51
N GLU A 38 -2.42 -1.32 -6.96
CA GLU A 38 -2.91 -1.72 -5.64
C GLU A 38 -1.78 -1.80 -4.60
N TRP A 39 -0.55 -1.44 -4.94
CA TRP A 39 0.59 -1.56 -4.03
C TRP A 39 1.18 -0.21 -3.66
N VAL A 40 1.42 -0.02 -2.37
CA VAL A 40 1.98 1.21 -1.81
C VAL A 40 3.13 0.88 -0.86
N ALA A 41 4.17 1.70 -0.88
CA ALA A 41 5.21 1.74 0.14
C ALA A 41 4.98 2.97 1.03
N ILE A 42 4.77 2.76 2.32
CA ILE A 42 4.57 3.84 3.30
C ILE A 42 5.92 4.47 3.65
N GLU A 43 5.97 5.80 3.58
CA GLU A 43 7.16 6.60 3.90
C GLU A 43 6.94 7.48 5.13
N SER A 44 5.69 7.61 5.60
CA SER A 44 5.32 8.39 6.78
C SER A 44 5.07 7.52 8.00
N THR A 45 5.38 8.05 9.18
CA THR A 45 5.02 7.47 10.49
C THR A 45 3.63 7.89 10.96
N LYS A 46 2.97 8.81 10.24
CA LYS A 46 1.63 9.31 10.61
C LYS A 46 0.53 8.25 10.55
N PRO A 47 0.44 7.40 9.50
CA PRO A 47 -0.54 6.34 9.46
C PRO A 47 -0.18 5.26 10.47
N SER A 48 -1.16 4.74 11.21
CA SER A 48 -0.96 3.54 12.00
C SER A 48 -0.67 2.36 11.07
N TRP A 49 0.53 1.79 11.16
CA TRP A 49 0.90 0.61 10.39
C TRP A 49 -0.01 -0.58 10.70
N VAL A 50 -0.55 -0.64 11.92
CA VAL A 50 -1.48 -1.69 12.36
C VAL A 50 -2.84 -1.55 11.68
N GLU A 51 -3.36 -0.33 11.58
CA GLU A 51 -4.64 -0.08 10.88
C GLU A 51 -4.51 -0.39 9.39
N LEU A 52 -3.44 0.09 8.76
CA LEU A 52 -3.16 -0.21 7.36
C LEU A 52 -2.95 -1.72 7.10
N ALA A 53 -2.34 -2.44 8.03
CA ALA A 53 -2.21 -3.90 7.94
C ALA A 53 -3.57 -4.59 7.97
N ARG A 54 -4.50 -4.10 8.80
CA ARG A 54 -5.86 -4.62 8.90
C ARG A 54 -6.66 -4.33 7.63
N GLU A 55 -6.58 -3.12 7.10
CA GLU A 55 -7.18 -2.76 5.80
C GLU A 55 -6.66 -3.68 4.67
N ALA A 56 -5.33 -3.89 4.62
CA ALA A 56 -4.72 -4.77 3.62
C ALA A 56 -5.18 -6.23 3.78
N TYR A 57 -5.33 -6.70 5.01
CA TYR A 57 -5.82 -8.06 5.30
C TYR A 57 -7.26 -8.27 4.82
N GLU A 58 -8.17 -7.33 5.13
CA GLU A 58 -9.55 -7.44 4.65
C GLU A 58 -9.62 -7.38 3.13
N PHE A 59 -8.84 -6.51 2.49
CA PHE A 59 -8.80 -6.40 1.03
C PHE A 59 -8.35 -7.69 0.33
N VAL A 60 -7.37 -8.42 0.88
CA VAL A 60 -6.92 -9.68 0.28
C VAL A 60 -7.79 -10.88 0.63
N LYS A 61 -8.57 -10.79 1.71
CA LYS A 61 -9.50 -11.83 2.16
C LYS A 61 -10.75 -11.88 1.29
N GLU A 62 -11.19 -10.75 0.75
CA GLU A 62 -12.27 -10.72 -0.23
C GLU A 62 -11.75 -11.11 -1.63
N PRO A 63 -12.23 -12.22 -2.23
CA PRO A 63 -11.95 -12.50 -3.62
C PRO A 63 -12.59 -11.40 -4.47
N ARG A 64 -11.84 -10.82 -5.41
CA ARG A 64 -12.47 -9.99 -6.46
C ARG A 64 -13.51 -10.85 -7.17
N SER A 65 -14.80 -10.57 -6.95
CA SER A 65 -15.92 -11.14 -7.69
C SER A 65 -15.88 -10.73 -9.16
#